data_AF-A0A1M6JCC2-F1
#
_entry.id   AF-A0A1M6JCC2-F1
#
_cell.length_a   1.000
_cell.length_b   1.000
_cell.length_c   1.000
_cell.angle_alpha   90.00
_cell.angle_beta   90.00
_cell.angle_gamma   90.00
#
_symmetry.space_group_name_H-M   'P 1'
#
loop_
_entity.id
_entity.type
_entity.pdbx_description
1 polymer ?
#
loop_
_entity_poly.entity_id
_entity_poly.type
_entity_poly.pdbx_seq_one_letter_code
_entity_poly.pdbx_strand_id
1 'polypeptide(L)'
;MLWGEVCPGAGRAKMGTHEVAWKESVVDVFDDDAEPFDLKDDDDADDFDDDDEDDDLEDASEDDIDLVIALYREDGKPTAVPLDFDLANDLEELIRQLTRLPGDSGADGWVSINGEFFVICRARGRTVEVLLSDITAANDWPIARDVVDFLGAELPDEDDEQTPLGDLEMYAASGLRAFEMEAIATDYDEDSDELLRRVAERLKVADEFDRAVESFDD
;
A
#
# COMPACT_ATOMS: atom_id res chain seq x y z
N MET A 1 17.41 61.25 -0.70
CA MET A 1 16.24 61.60 0.16
C MET A 1 15.90 60.30 0.88
N LEU A 2 16.43 60.07 2.10
CA LEU A 2 15.78 60.37 3.40
C LEU A 2 14.41 59.66 3.43
N TRP A 3 14.09 58.67 4.26
CA TRP A 3 14.25 58.43 5.72
C TRP A 3 14.09 56.89 5.95
N GLY A 4 14.46 56.22 7.06
CA GLY A 4 14.95 56.62 8.37
C GLY A 4 15.29 55.37 9.22
N GLU A 5 16.22 55.59 10.15
CA GLU A 5 16.81 54.75 11.20
C GLU A 5 15.80 54.21 12.24
N VAL A 6 15.93 52.95 12.73
CA VAL A 6 16.57 52.46 14.00
C VAL A 6 15.59 52.15 15.15
N CYS A 7 15.53 50.85 15.50
CA CYS A 7 15.55 50.14 16.82
C CYS A 7 14.67 50.63 18.02
N PRO A 8 14.65 49.95 19.19
CA PRO A 8 14.80 48.52 19.59
C PRO A 8 13.62 48.05 20.50
N GLY A 9 13.60 46.78 20.93
CA GLY A 9 12.67 46.36 22.01
C GLY A 9 12.85 44.94 22.51
N ALA A 10 13.56 44.80 23.63
CA ALA A 10 13.72 43.56 24.39
C ALA A 10 12.46 43.18 25.20
N GLY A 11 12.26 41.89 25.48
CA GLY A 11 11.23 41.45 26.43
C GLY A 11 11.24 39.95 26.68
N ARG A 12 12.02 39.52 27.69
CA ARG A 12 12.02 38.16 28.25
C ARG A 12 11.11 38.14 29.49
N ALA A 13 10.09 37.28 29.53
CA ALA A 13 9.32 36.91 30.73
C ALA A 13 8.77 35.49 30.49
N LYS A 14 9.27 34.41 31.12
CA LYS A 14 9.11 33.93 32.51
C LYS A 14 7.66 33.83 33.01
N MET A 15 7.20 32.56 33.01
CA MET A 15 6.48 31.82 34.06
C MET A 15 5.28 32.46 34.76
N GLY A 16 4.16 31.75 34.72
CA GLY A 16 3.02 31.93 35.61
C GLY A 16 2.10 30.72 35.52
N THR A 17 2.45 29.67 36.26
CA THR A 17 1.55 28.57 36.62
C THR A 17 0.44 29.13 37.52
N HIS A 18 -0.81 28.79 37.23
CA HIS A 18 -1.93 29.00 38.15
C HIS A 18 -2.54 27.65 38.48
N GLU A 19 -2.04 27.08 39.58
CA GLU A 19 -2.77 26.16 40.44
C GLU A 19 -3.79 26.95 41.25
N VAL A 20 -5.05 26.51 41.21
CA VAL A 20 -6.11 27.04 42.06
C VAL A 20 -6.25 26.15 43.31
N ALA A 21 -6.02 26.80 44.44
CA ALA A 21 -6.07 26.25 45.78
C ALA A 21 -7.49 25.77 46.17
N TRP A 22 -7.55 24.57 46.73
CA TRP A 22 -8.68 24.12 47.54
C TRP A 22 -8.27 24.09 49.02
N LYS A 23 -9.21 24.59 49.83
CA LYS A 23 -9.07 24.97 51.23
C LYS A 23 -8.96 23.78 52.17
N GLU A 24 -8.15 23.97 53.19
CA GLU A 24 -7.91 23.13 54.36
C GLU A 24 -9.18 22.71 55.11
N SER A 25 -9.17 21.48 55.61
CA SER A 25 -9.78 21.14 56.90
C SER A 25 -8.87 20.16 57.64
N VAL A 26 -8.24 20.65 58.70
CA VAL A 26 -7.47 19.91 59.69
C VAL A 26 -8.41 19.12 60.59
N VAL A 27 -8.14 17.83 60.76
CA VAL A 27 -8.38 17.10 62.01
C VAL A 27 -7.15 16.25 62.32
N ASP A 28 -6.47 16.60 63.42
CA ASP A 28 -5.49 15.79 64.11
C ASP A 28 -6.10 14.45 64.56
N VAL A 29 -5.34 13.35 64.48
CA VAL A 29 -5.08 12.38 65.57
C VAL A 29 -4.01 11.39 65.09
N PHE A 30 -2.92 11.30 65.85
CA PHE A 30 -1.90 10.26 65.78
C PHE A 30 -2.39 8.98 66.48
N ASP A 31 -2.19 7.82 65.84
CA ASP A 31 -2.04 6.46 66.42
C ASP A 31 -1.55 5.60 65.24
N ASP A 32 -0.26 5.28 65.10
CA ASP A 32 0.44 4.11 65.67
C ASP A 32 -0.35 2.79 65.61
N ASP A 33 -0.73 2.37 64.40
CA ASP A 33 -0.85 0.95 64.06
C ASP A 33 -0.49 0.78 62.57
N ALA A 34 0.77 0.41 62.33
CA ALA A 34 1.24 -0.03 61.02
C ALA A 34 0.69 -1.43 60.76
N GLU A 35 -0.46 -1.50 60.08
CA GLU A 35 -0.94 -2.74 59.49
C GLU A 35 0.08 -3.23 58.45
N PRO A 36 0.52 -4.51 58.50
CA PRO A 36 1.41 -5.05 57.49
C PRO A 36 0.68 -5.05 56.15
N PHE A 37 1.33 -4.45 55.16
CA PHE A 37 0.99 -4.56 53.74
C PHE A 37 0.93 -6.04 53.37
N ASP A 38 -0.29 -6.57 53.35
CA ASP A 38 -0.61 -7.84 52.72
C ASP A 38 -0.49 -7.58 51.21
N LEU A 39 0.74 -7.71 50.70
CA LEU A 39 1.01 -7.83 49.28
C LEU A 39 0.33 -9.12 48.83
N LYS A 40 -0.95 -9.01 48.43
CA LYS A 40 -1.49 -9.99 47.51
C LYS A 40 -0.70 -9.85 46.23
N ASP A 41 0.07 -10.89 45.95
CA ASP A 41 0.58 -11.23 44.64
C ASP A 41 -0.63 -11.33 43.69
N ASP A 42 -1.05 -10.20 43.14
CA ASP A 42 -1.78 -10.17 41.87
C ASP A 42 -0.70 -10.19 40.78
N ASP A 43 -0.03 -11.34 40.66
CA ASP A 43 0.51 -11.79 39.38
C ASP A 43 -0.70 -12.10 38.48
N ASP A 44 -1.46 -11.07 38.09
CA ASP A 44 -2.09 -11.08 36.78
C ASP A 44 -0.95 -10.83 35.79
N ALA A 45 -0.14 -11.87 35.61
CA ALA A 45 0.44 -12.13 34.31
C ALA A 45 -0.78 -12.42 33.44
N ASP A 46 -1.35 -11.36 32.89
CA ASP A 46 -2.08 -11.45 31.64
C ASP A 46 -1.11 -12.19 30.72
N ASP A 47 -1.36 -13.49 30.58
CA ASP A 47 -0.90 -14.30 29.47
C ASP A 47 -1.42 -13.52 28.26
N PHE A 48 -0.58 -12.61 27.74
CA PHE A 48 -0.71 -12.22 26.36
C PHE A 48 -0.52 -13.55 25.64
N ASP A 49 -1.64 -14.22 25.36
CA ASP A 49 -1.75 -15.16 24.25
C ASP A 49 -1.14 -14.38 23.08
N ASP A 50 0.13 -14.67 22.84
CA ASP A 50 0.85 -14.42 21.60
C ASP A 50 0.27 -15.40 20.55
N ASP A 51 -1.06 -15.46 20.47
CA ASP A 51 -1.85 -15.99 19.35
C ASP A 51 -2.05 -14.82 18.36
N ASP A 52 -0.98 -14.04 18.11
CA ASP A 52 -0.72 -13.62 16.74
C ASP A 52 -0.35 -14.93 16.00
N GLU A 53 -1.34 -15.82 15.79
CA GLU A 53 -1.24 -16.83 14.75
C GLU A 53 -1.06 -15.99 13.49
N ASP A 54 0.19 -15.90 13.04
CA ASP A 54 0.59 -15.21 11.84
C ASP A 54 -0.42 -15.60 10.73
N ASP A 55 -1.36 -14.71 10.41
CA ASP A 55 -2.18 -14.71 9.19
C ASP A 55 -1.26 -14.45 7.98
N ASP A 56 -0.09 -15.09 7.96
CA ASP A 56 0.86 -15.06 6.87
C ASP A 56 0.21 -15.84 5.72
N LEU A 57 -0.33 -15.08 4.77
CA LEU A 57 -0.82 -15.61 3.51
C LEU A 57 0.26 -16.47 2.86
N GLU A 58 -0.14 -17.59 2.26
CA GLU A 58 0.80 -18.41 1.51
C GLU A 58 1.28 -17.63 0.28
N ASP A 59 2.59 -17.64 0.05
CA ASP A 59 3.17 -17.05 -1.16
C ASP A 59 2.59 -17.72 -2.41
N ALA A 60 2.29 -16.91 -3.43
CA ALA A 60 1.97 -17.41 -4.76
C ALA A 60 3.16 -18.20 -5.30
N SER A 61 2.91 -19.45 -5.68
CA SER A 61 3.92 -20.29 -6.29
C SER A 61 4.09 -19.94 -7.76
N GLU A 62 5.15 -20.46 -8.39
CA GLU A 62 5.38 -20.31 -9.84
C GLU A 62 4.20 -20.84 -10.67
N ASP A 63 3.47 -21.84 -10.18
CA ASP A 63 2.28 -22.40 -10.86
C ASP A 63 1.06 -21.47 -10.75
N ASP A 64 1.01 -20.58 -9.75
CA ASP A 64 -0.09 -19.64 -9.53
C ASP A 64 0.12 -18.31 -10.27
N ILE A 65 1.35 -18.01 -10.72
CA ILE A 65 1.70 -16.71 -11.32
C ILE A 65 1.65 -16.81 -12.84
N ASP A 66 0.68 -16.16 -13.48
CA ASP A 66 0.57 -16.21 -14.94
C ASP A 66 1.60 -15.30 -15.62
N LEU A 67 1.84 -14.11 -15.06
CA LEU A 67 2.85 -13.19 -15.57
C LEU A 67 3.30 -12.16 -14.52
N VAL A 68 4.58 -11.80 -14.61
CA VAL A 68 5.15 -10.57 -14.02
C VAL A 68 5.94 -9.85 -15.08
N ILE A 69 5.48 -8.68 -15.52
CA ILE A 69 6.13 -7.92 -16.58
C ILE A 69 6.38 -6.47 -16.19
N ALA A 70 7.45 -5.88 -16.69
CA ALA A 70 7.68 -4.45 -16.68
C ALA A 70 7.50 -3.84 -18.06
N LEU A 71 6.64 -2.84 -18.16
CA LEU A 71 6.42 -2.00 -19.34
C LEU A 71 7.01 -0.60 -19.11
N TYR A 72 7.92 -0.18 -19.98
CA TYR A 72 8.53 1.14 -19.91
C TYR A 72 8.80 1.69 -21.32
N ARG A 73 9.44 2.87 -21.39
CA ARG A 73 9.82 3.49 -22.66
C ARG A 73 11.32 3.72 -22.74
N GLU A 74 11.96 3.07 -23.69
CA GLU A 74 13.35 3.30 -24.06
C GLU A 74 13.41 4.09 -25.38
N ASP A 75 14.04 5.27 -25.36
CA ASP A 75 14.10 6.19 -26.51
C ASP A 75 12.72 6.48 -27.16
N GLY A 76 11.68 6.56 -26.31
CA GLY A 76 10.29 6.81 -26.73
C GLY A 76 9.55 5.60 -27.30
N LYS A 77 10.19 4.44 -27.41
CA LYS A 77 9.56 3.20 -27.86
C LYS A 77 9.08 2.38 -26.66
N PRO A 78 7.86 1.81 -26.70
CA PRO A 78 7.44 0.88 -25.66
C PRO A 78 8.37 -0.32 -25.63
N THR A 79 8.65 -0.82 -24.44
CA THR A 79 9.43 -2.02 -24.20
C THR A 79 8.78 -2.74 -23.03
N ALA A 80 8.48 -4.03 -23.21
CA ALA A 80 8.02 -4.90 -22.14
C ALA A 80 9.06 -6.01 -21.94
N VAL A 81 9.34 -6.35 -20.69
CA VAL A 81 10.25 -7.43 -20.31
C VAL A 81 9.63 -8.24 -19.18
N PRO A 82 9.81 -9.57 -19.16
CA PRO A 82 9.47 -10.36 -17.98
C PRO A 82 10.37 -9.95 -16.81
N LEU A 83 9.81 -10.00 -15.62
CA LEU A 83 10.53 -9.87 -14.35
C LEU A 83 10.57 -11.23 -13.64
N ASP A 84 11.24 -11.25 -12.49
CA ASP A 84 11.26 -12.42 -11.61
C ASP A 84 9.86 -12.68 -11.04
N PHE A 85 9.43 -13.96 -10.99
CA PHE A 85 8.12 -14.33 -10.48
C PHE A 85 7.99 -14.01 -8.98
N ASP A 86 9.09 -14.01 -8.22
CA ASP A 86 9.08 -13.68 -6.78
C ASP A 86 8.50 -12.27 -6.50
N LEU A 87 8.50 -11.37 -7.49
CA LEU A 87 7.90 -10.04 -7.38
C LEU A 87 6.38 -10.05 -7.29
N ALA A 88 5.73 -11.16 -7.64
CA ALA A 88 4.30 -11.37 -7.45
C ALA A 88 3.91 -11.52 -5.97
N ASN A 89 4.88 -11.57 -5.05
CA ASN A 89 4.64 -11.72 -3.61
C ASN A 89 5.05 -10.48 -2.78
N ASP A 90 5.71 -9.48 -3.37
CA ASP A 90 6.21 -8.30 -2.66
C ASP A 90 6.03 -7.03 -3.51
N LEU A 91 5.01 -6.22 -3.16
CA LEU A 91 4.72 -4.98 -3.88
C LEU A 91 5.84 -3.95 -3.71
N GLU A 92 6.48 -3.89 -2.55
CA GLU A 92 7.55 -2.92 -2.29
C GLU A 92 8.77 -3.23 -3.16
N GLU A 93 9.14 -4.50 -3.28
CA GLU A 93 10.22 -4.93 -4.16
C GLU A 93 9.86 -4.75 -5.64
N LEU A 94 8.63 -5.02 -6.05
CA LEU A 94 8.15 -4.70 -7.40
C LEU A 94 8.35 -3.20 -7.70
N ILE A 95 7.89 -2.31 -6.82
CA ILE A 95 8.10 -0.85 -6.95
C ILE A 95 9.59 -0.51 -7.03
N ARG A 96 10.41 -1.08 -6.14
CA ARG A 96 11.86 -0.84 -6.11
C ARG A 96 12.54 -1.27 -7.40
N GLN A 97 12.11 -2.37 -8.02
CA GLN A 97 12.63 -2.80 -9.32
C GLN A 97 12.19 -1.84 -10.43
N LEU A 98 10.91 -1.47 -10.50
CA LEU A 98 10.38 -0.57 -11.53
C LEU A 98 11.08 0.80 -11.52
N THR A 99 11.39 1.35 -10.34
CA THR A 99 12.07 2.65 -10.22
C THR A 99 13.51 2.66 -10.76
N ARG A 100 14.11 1.47 -10.99
CA ARG A 100 15.46 1.33 -11.58
C ARG A 100 15.43 1.25 -13.11
N LEU A 101 14.27 0.99 -13.71
CA LEU A 101 14.14 0.85 -15.15
C LEU A 101 14.26 2.21 -15.85
N PRO A 102 14.84 2.25 -17.06
CA PRO A 102 14.92 3.47 -17.84
C PRO A 102 13.52 3.86 -18.33
N GLY A 103 13.17 5.15 -18.24
CA GLY A 103 11.89 5.61 -18.76
C GLY A 103 11.61 7.07 -18.44
N ASP A 104 11.52 7.91 -19.47
CA ASP A 104 11.16 9.34 -19.31
C ASP A 104 9.78 9.55 -18.66
N SER A 105 8.91 8.54 -18.75
CA SER A 105 7.55 8.55 -18.19
C SER A 105 7.38 7.57 -17.03
N GLY A 106 8.48 7.03 -16.48
CA GLY A 106 8.47 5.93 -15.50
C GLY A 106 8.28 4.55 -16.13
N ALA A 107 8.01 3.57 -15.27
CA ALA A 107 7.77 2.17 -15.62
C ALA A 107 6.50 1.67 -14.93
N ASP A 108 5.81 0.75 -15.59
CA ASP A 108 4.60 0.11 -15.11
C ASP A 108 4.90 -1.39 -14.93
N GLY A 109 4.62 -1.97 -13.78
CA GLY A 109 4.70 -3.40 -13.50
C GLY A 109 3.30 -3.99 -13.50
N TRP A 110 3.09 -5.03 -14.29
CA TRP A 110 1.81 -5.72 -14.40
C TRP A 110 2.00 -7.15 -13.91
N VAL A 111 1.08 -7.59 -13.06
CA VAL A 111 1.08 -8.91 -12.44
C VAL A 111 -0.29 -9.54 -12.64
N SER A 112 -0.33 -10.80 -13.05
CA SER A 112 -1.53 -11.65 -13.12
C SER A 112 -1.32 -12.87 -12.26
N ILE A 113 -2.31 -13.24 -11.45
CA ILE A 113 -2.27 -14.39 -10.55
C ILE A 113 -3.48 -15.27 -10.80
N ASN A 114 -3.23 -16.54 -11.10
CA ASN A 114 -4.16 -17.65 -11.21
C ASN A 114 -5.33 -17.41 -12.18
N GLY A 115 -5.20 -16.47 -13.12
CA GLY A 115 -6.30 -15.99 -13.95
C GLY A 115 -7.40 -15.22 -13.18
N GLU A 116 -7.26 -14.99 -11.88
CA GLU A 116 -8.33 -14.46 -11.02
C GLU A 116 -8.30 -12.93 -10.91
N PHE A 117 -7.12 -12.35 -10.75
CA PHE A 117 -6.96 -10.91 -10.58
C PHE A 117 -5.62 -10.42 -11.12
N PHE A 118 -5.55 -9.11 -11.37
CA PHE A 118 -4.32 -8.46 -11.76
C PHE A 118 -4.00 -7.25 -10.88
N VAL A 119 -2.71 -6.95 -10.78
CA VAL A 119 -2.18 -5.74 -10.19
C VAL A 119 -1.42 -4.95 -11.24
N ILE A 120 -1.70 -3.65 -11.33
CA ILE A 120 -0.91 -2.69 -12.11
C ILE A 120 -0.29 -1.69 -11.16
N CYS A 121 1.03 -1.67 -11.11
CA CYS A 121 1.80 -0.69 -10.36
C CYS A 121 2.58 0.22 -11.32
N ARG A 122 2.32 1.52 -11.27
CA ARG A 122 3.03 2.54 -12.05
C ARG A 122 3.97 3.35 -11.16
N ALA A 123 5.27 3.28 -11.42
CA ALA A 123 6.29 4.03 -10.72
C ALA A 123 6.86 5.17 -11.59
N ARG A 124 6.63 6.41 -11.18
CA ARG A 124 7.11 7.64 -11.84
C ARG A 124 7.88 8.54 -10.88
N GLY A 125 9.20 8.38 -10.84
CA GLY A 125 10.06 9.18 -9.97
C GLY A 125 9.78 8.91 -8.49
N ARG A 126 8.96 9.74 -7.84
CA ARG A 126 8.52 9.57 -6.45
C ARG A 126 7.04 9.23 -6.31
N THR A 127 6.31 9.24 -7.41
CA THR A 127 4.89 8.93 -7.43
C THR A 127 4.74 7.46 -7.78
N VAL A 128 3.94 6.76 -6.99
CA VAL A 128 3.50 5.39 -7.26
C VAL A 128 1.98 5.41 -7.32
N GLU A 129 1.42 4.86 -8.40
CA GLU A 129 -0.01 4.69 -8.63
C GLU A 129 -0.24 3.19 -8.74
N VAL A 130 -1.22 2.62 -8.01
CA VAL A 130 -1.53 1.19 -8.06
C VAL A 130 -3.01 0.98 -8.38
N LEU A 131 -3.31 -0.14 -9.02
CA LEU A 131 -4.66 -0.65 -9.24
C LEU A 131 -4.65 -2.16 -9.04
N LEU A 132 -5.56 -2.63 -8.21
CA LEU A 132 -5.92 -4.03 -8.00
C LEU A 132 -7.30 -4.25 -8.64
N SER A 133 -7.45 -5.26 -9.48
CA SER A 133 -8.73 -5.51 -10.18
C SER A 133 -9.84 -6.02 -9.26
N ASP A 134 -9.47 -6.73 -8.20
CA ASP A 134 -10.39 -7.31 -7.22
C ASP A 134 -9.80 -7.19 -5.82
N ILE A 135 -10.44 -6.41 -4.96
CA ILE A 135 -10.03 -6.25 -3.55
C ILE A 135 -10.12 -7.55 -2.76
N THR A 136 -11.06 -8.45 -3.10
CA THR A 136 -11.31 -9.68 -2.31
C THR A 136 -10.13 -10.64 -2.35
N ALA A 137 -9.28 -10.55 -3.38
CA ALA A 137 -8.02 -11.28 -3.50
C ALA A 137 -7.04 -11.00 -2.33
N ALA A 138 -7.20 -9.89 -1.60
CA ALA A 138 -6.39 -9.57 -0.42
C ALA A 138 -6.59 -10.53 0.76
N ASN A 139 -7.62 -11.38 0.73
CA ASN A 139 -7.82 -12.44 1.71
C ASN A 139 -6.96 -13.68 1.45
N ASP A 140 -6.47 -13.85 0.21
CA ASP A 140 -5.80 -15.08 -0.21
C ASP A 140 -4.36 -14.82 -0.69
N TRP A 141 -4.06 -13.63 -1.23
CA TRP A 141 -2.81 -13.38 -1.95
C TRP A 141 -1.96 -12.23 -1.36
N PRO A 142 -0.66 -12.45 -1.06
CA PRO A 142 0.21 -11.45 -0.42
C PRO A 142 0.29 -10.12 -1.16
N ILE A 143 0.41 -10.14 -2.50
CA ILE A 143 0.51 -8.89 -3.26
C ILE A 143 -0.78 -8.07 -3.26
N ALA A 144 -1.95 -8.73 -3.23
CA ALA A 144 -3.22 -8.02 -3.11
C ALA A 144 -3.36 -7.40 -1.71
N ARG A 145 -2.92 -8.13 -0.67
CA ARG A 145 -2.82 -7.65 0.71
C ARG A 145 -1.94 -6.40 0.80
N ASP A 146 -0.75 -6.47 0.23
CA ASP A 146 0.18 -5.34 0.16
C ASP A 146 -0.43 -4.12 -0.54
N VAL A 147 -1.23 -4.31 -1.61
CA VAL A 147 -1.90 -3.19 -2.30
C VAL A 147 -2.96 -2.54 -1.40
N VAL A 148 -3.77 -3.33 -0.69
CA VAL A 148 -4.76 -2.80 0.27
C VAL A 148 -4.06 -1.97 1.35
N ASP A 149 -2.98 -2.51 1.93
CA ASP A 149 -2.19 -1.84 2.97
C ASP A 149 -1.50 -0.57 2.43
N PHE A 150 -0.92 -0.65 1.23
CA PHE A 150 -0.27 0.47 0.56
C PHE A 150 -1.24 1.64 0.32
N LEU A 151 -2.48 1.34 -0.05
CA LEU A 151 -3.53 2.33 -0.25
C LEU A 151 -4.18 2.78 1.07
N GLY A 152 -3.91 2.10 2.18
CA GLY A 152 -4.55 2.34 3.48
C GLY A 152 -6.06 2.09 3.42
N ALA A 153 -6.48 1.12 2.61
CA ALA A 153 -7.86 0.68 2.52
C ALA A 153 -8.18 -0.33 3.65
N GLU A 154 -9.46 -0.53 3.91
CA GLU A 154 -9.91 -1.58 4.82
C GLU A 154 -9.95 -2.91 4.06
N LEU A 155 -9.60 -3.99 4.76
CA LEU A 155 -9.67 -5.33 4.20
C LEU A 155 -11.14 -5.72 3.99
N PRO A 156 -11.46 -6.39 2.88
CA PRO A 156 -12.81 -6.85 2.62
C PRO A 156 -13.17 -8.03 3.53
N ASP A 157 -14.43 -8.09 3.95
CA ASP A 157 -14.98 -9.28 4.60
C ASP A 157 -15.11 -10.44 3.56
N GLU A 158 -15.15 -11.69 4.02
CA GLU A 158 -15.24 -12.87 3.12
C GLU A 158 -16.50 -12.86 2.22
N ASP A 159 -17.56 -12.16 2.61
CA ASP A 159 -18.82 -12.04 1.88
C ASP A 159 -18.98 -10.73 1.07
N ASP A 160 -17.94 -9.90 1.01
CA ASP A 160 -17.94 -8.68 0.20
C ASP A 160 -17.92 -8.96 -1.31
N GLU A 161 -18.38 -7.98 -2.09
CA GLU A 161 -18.40 -8.06 -3.55
C GLU A 161 -17.03 -7.75 -4.16
N GLN A 162 -16.67 -8.50 -5.21
CA GLN A 162 -15.49 -8.21 -6.03
C GLN A 162 -15.56 -6.80 -6.59
N THR A 163 -14.51 -6.01 -6.38
CA THR A 163 -14.45 -4.63 -6.90
C THR A 163 -13.01 -4.15 -7.08
N PRO A 164 -12.72 -3.32 -8.10
CA PRO A 164 -11.40 -2.75 -8.28
C PRO A 164 -11.04 -1.75 -7.18
N LEU A 165 -9.78 -1.75 -6.77
CA LEU A 165 -9.23 -0.84 -5.77
C LEU A 165 -8.03 -0.07 -6.35
N GLY A 166 -7.98 1.25 -6.16
CA GLY A 166 -6.85 2.08 -6.58
C GLY A 166 -7.18 3.06 -7.71
N ASP A 167 -6.22 3.33 -8.59
CA ASP A 167 -6.32 4.40 -9.59
C ASP A 167 -6.79 3.90 -10.98
N LEU A 168 -8.10 3.92 -11.21
CA LEU A 168 -8.69 3.63 -12.51
C LEU A 168 -8.35 4.67 -13.60
N GLU A 169 -7.90 5.87 -13.24
CA GLU A 169 -7.54 6.95 -14.17
C GLU A 169 -6.06 6.95 -14.58
N MET A 170 -5.24 6.03 -14.07
CA MET A 170 -3.78 6.01 -14.27
C MET A 170 -3.34 6.06 -15.75
N TYR A 171 -4.19 5.61 -16.67
CA TYR A 171 -3.95 5.61 -18.13
C TYR A 171 -4.83 6.61 -18.92
N ALA A 172 -5.58 7.48 -18.25
CA ALA A 172 -6.45 8.45 -18.91
C ALA A 172 -5.70 9.38 -19.87
N ALA A 173 -4.44 9.71 -19.55
CA ALA A 173 -3.56 10.49 -20.42
C ALA A 173 -3.14 9.73 -21.69
N SER A 174 -3.10 8.40 -21.65
CA SER A 174 -2.79 7.53 -22.78
C SER A 174 -4.02 7.14 -23.60
N GLY A 175 -5.22 7.54 -23.16
CA GLY A 175 -6.48 7.34 -23.88
C GLY A 175 -7.38 6.24 -23.33
N LEU A 176 -6.99 5.56 -22.24
CA LEU A 176 -7.84 4.60 -21.53
C LEU A 176 -8.51 5.29 -20.34
N ARG A 177 -9.82 5.52 -20.41
CA ARG A 177 -10.58 6.24 -19.36
C ARG A 177 -10.94 5.31 -18.21
N ALA A 178 -11.23 5.89 -17.03
CA ALA A 178 -11.64 5.12 -15.84
C ALA A 178 -12.79 4.15 -16.12
N PHE A 179 -13.88 4.58 -16.75
CA PHE A 179 -15.02 3.68 -17.04
C PHE A 179 -14.66 2.52 -17.98
N GLU A 180 -13.63 2.69 -18.83
CA GLU A 180 -13.17 1.62 -19.72
C GLU A 180 -12.22 0.67 -18.98
N MET A 181 -11.37 1.21 -18.10
CA MET A 181 -10.53 0.40 -17.22
C MET A 181 -11.40 -0.42 -16.26
N GLU A 182 -12.39 0.21 -15.63
CA GLU A 182 -13.37 -0.44 -14.75
C GLU A 182 -14.10 -1.57 -15.50
N ALA A 183 -14.61 -1.29 -16.71
CA ALA A 183 -15.28 -2.31 -17.52
C ALA A 183 -14.36 -3.49 -17.92
N ILE A 184 -13.04 -3.30 -17.97
CA ILE A 184 -12.09 -4.40 -18.16
C ILE A 184 -11.87 -5.14 -16.84
N ALA A 185 -11.58 -4.41 -15.75
CA ALA A 185 -11.28 -4.98 -14.45
C ALA A 185 -12.46 -5.77 -13.84
N THR A 186 -13.69 -5.43 -14.19
CA THR A 186 -14.90 -6.10 -13.69
C THR A 186 -15.47 -7.14 -14.68
N ASP A 187 -14.71 -7.57 -15.69
CA ASP A 187 -15.11 -8.65 -16.59
C ASP A 187 -14.62 -10.00 -16.04
N TYR A 188 -15.27 -10.46 -14.96
CA TYR A 188 -14.90 -11.67 -14.19
C TYR A 188 -15.13 -12.99 -14.93
N ASP A 189 -15.63 -12.95 -16.17
CA ASP A 189 -15.79 -14.13 -17.02
C ASP A 189 -14.52 -14.43 -17.84
N GLU A 190 -13.49 -13.57 -17.76
CA GLU A 190 -12.24 -13.66 -18.52
C GLU A 190 -11.04 -13.71 -17.57
N ASP A 191 -10.00 -14.43 -17.98
CA ASP A 191 -8.76 -14.58 -17.21
C ASP A 191 -8.00 -13.24 -17.10
N SER A 192 -7.35 -13.00 -15.97
CA SER A 192 -6.71 -11.71 -15.64
C SER A 192 -5.58 -11.31 -16.59
N ASP A 193 -4.85 -12.25 -17.17
CA ASP A 193 -3.82 -12.02 -18.18
C ASP A 193 -4.43 -11.55 -19.52
N GLU A 194 -5.57 -12.12 -19.93
CA GLU A 194 -6.35 -11.67 -21.09
C GLU A 194 -6.96 -10.28 -20.85
N LEU A 195 -7.38 -9.97 -19.62
CA LEU A 195 -7.79 -8.61 -19.24
C LEU A 195 -6.63 -7.61 -19.38
N LEU A 196 -5.43 -7.96 -18.89
CA LEU A 196 -4.23 -7.15 -19.08
C LEU A 196 -3.87 -7.01 -20.56
N ARG A 197 -4.03 -8.06 -21.37
CA ARG A 197 -3.84 -8.00 -22.82
C ARG A 197 -4.77 -6.97 -23.47
N ARG A 198 -6.05 -6.92 -23.07
CA ARG A 198 -6.99 -5.87 -23.52
C ARG A 198 -6.50 -4.48 -23.11
N VAL A 199 -5.95 -4.30 -21.91
CA VAL A 199 -5.32 -3.02 -21.50
C VAL A 199 -4.15 -2.69 -22.43
N ALA A 200 -3.28 -3.65 -22.75
CA ALA A 200 -2.15 -3.47 -23.66
C ALA A 200 -2.58 -3.04 -25.06
N GLU A 201 -3.67 -3.59 -25.59
CA GLU A 201 -4.26 -3.19 -26.88
C GLU A 201 -4.71 -1.72 -26.86
N ARG A 202 -5.37 -1.28 -25.78
CA ARG A 202 -5.79 0.14 -25.62
C ARG A 202 -4.61 1.09 -25.54
N LEU A 203 -3.53 0.65 -24.90
CA LEU A 203 -2.29 1.41 -24.76
C LEU A 203 -1.37 1.31 -25.99
N LYS A 204 -1.71 0.47 -26.97
CA LYS A 204 -0.94 0.19 -28.20
C LYS A 204 0.45 -0.36 -27.91
N VAL A 205 0.50 -1.29 -26.96
CA VAL A 205 1.72 -2.01 -26.54
C VAL A 205 1.51 -3.54 -26.56
N ALA A 206 0.45 -4.02 -27.20
CA ALA A 206 0.11 -5.45 -27.26
C ALA A 206 1.25 -6.30 -27.85
N ASP A 207 1.92 -5.83 -28.92
CA ASP A 207 3.04 -6.57 -29.52
C ASP A 207 4.25 -6.71 -28.58
N GLU A 208 4.49 -5.73 -27.71
CA GLU A 208 5.51 -5.81 -26.66
C GLU A 208 5.06 -6.73 -25.54
N PHE A 209 3.81 -6.58 -25.09
CA PHE A 209 3.18 -7.39 -24.05
C PHE A 209 3.21 -8.88 -24.40
N ASP A 210 2.65 -9.25 -25.56
CA ASP A 210 2.56 -10.64 -26.02
C ASP A 210 3.96 -11.30 -26.05
N ARG A 211 4.99 -10.57 -26.51
CA ARG A 211 6.38 -11.06 -26.51
C ARG A 211 6.96 -11.26 -25.10
N ALA A 212 6.60 -10.39 -24.16
CA ALA A 212 7.08 -10.50 -22.78
C ALA A 212 6.42 -11.68 -22.07
N VAL A 213 5.12 -11.90 -22.28
CA VAL A 213 4.38 -13.06 -21.78
C VAL A 213 4.95 -14.36 -22.35
N GLU A 214 5.12 -14.44 -23.68
CA GLU A 214 5.77 -15.60 -24.31
C GLU A 214 7.18 -15.91 -23.75
N SER A 215 7.88 -14.90 -23.23
CA SER A 215 9.22 -15.06 -22.63
C SER A 215 9.17 -15.36 -21.13
N PHE A 216 8.03 -15.15 -20.47
CA PHE A 216 7.82 -15.48 -19.07
C PHE A 216 7.53 -16.98 -18.92
N ASP A 217 6.85 -17.58 -19.90
CA ASP A 217 6.52 -19.02 -19.97
C ASP A 217 7.70 -19.96 -20.33
N ASP A 218 8.88 -19.44 -20.73
CA ASP A 218 10.04 -20.24 -21.26
C ASP A 218 11.13 -20.53 -20.21
#